data_AF-A0A917SGK7-F1
#
_entry.id   AF-A0A917SGK7-F1
#
_cell.length_a   1.000
_cell.length_b   1.000
_cell.length_c   1.000
_cell.angle_alpha   90.00
_cell.angle_beta   90.00
_cell.angle_gamma   90.00
#
_symmetry.space_group_name_H-M   'P 1'
#
loop_
_entity.id
_entity.type
_entity.pdbx_description
1 polymer ?
#
loop_
_entity_poly.entity_id
_entity_poly.type
_entity_poly.pdbx_seq_one_letter_code
_entity_poly.pdbx_strand_id
1 'polypeptide(L)'
;MSNSTQSSCLRVHVQGLGRPIWLPPTGHGNHVPDTAWIAILDLSCAEAADDLLAEFAQRRVPAYTAPVRPTRPDTHRVWVGAGSYGTAVNLLVQILPGLISRRGQSVIR
;
A
#
# COMPACT_ATOMS: atom_id res chain seq x y z
N MET A 1 -6.33 27.96 -37.75
CA MET A 1 -7.46 27.17 -37.22
C MET A 1 -6.86 25.97 -36.50
N SER A 2 -6.70 26.04 -35.17
CA SER A 2 -6.04 25.00 -34.38
C SER A 2 -7.10 24.12 -33.71
N ASN A 3 -7.20 22.86 -34.11
CA ASN A 3 -8.06 21.87 -33.47
C ASN A 3 -7.34 21.31 -32.24
N SER A 4 -7.80 21.71 -31.05
CA SER A 4 -7.41 21.12 -29.78
C SER A 4 -8.19 19.82 -29.58
N THR A 5 -7.52 18.68 -29.74
CA THR A 5 -8.09 17.36 -29.42
C THR A 5 -8.14 17.22 -27.90
N GLN A 6 -9.28 17.57 -27.29
CA GLN A 6 -9.56 17.22 -25.90
C GLN A 6 -9.64 15.69 -25.79
N SER A 7 -8.59 15.09 -25.25
CA SER A 7 -8.63 13.71 -24.78
C SER A 7 -9.41 13.68 -23.48
N SER A 8 -10.71 13.41 -23.57
CA SER A 8 -11.56 13.16 -22.41
C SER A 8 -11.18 11.83 -21.79
N CYS A 9 -10.27 11.87 -20.81
CA CYS A 9 -9.93 10.71 -20.00
C CYS A 9 -11.17 10.39 -19.14
N LEU A 10 -11.87 9.31 -19.48
CA LEU A 10 -13.06 8.86 -18.77
C LEU A 10 -12.69 8.55 -17.31
N ARG A 11 -13.01 9.46 -16.39
CA ARG A 11 -12.74 9.29 -14.96
C ARG A 11 -13.89 8.48 -14.37
N VAL A 12 -13.75 7.16 -14.33
CA VAL A 12 -14.70 6.27 -13.63
C VAL A 12 -14.59 6.57 -12.13
N HIS A 13 -15.58 7.27 -11.58
CA HIS A 13 -15.77 7.39 -10.15
C HIS A 13 -16.48 6.15 -9.64
N VAL A 14 -15.69 5.18 -9.17
CA VAL A 14 -16.23 4.05 -8.41
C VAL A 14 -16.61 4.59 -7.02
N GLN A 15 -17.89 4.86 -6.81
CA GLN A 15 -18.43 5.10 -5.48
C GLN A 15 -18.27 3.83 -4.64
N GLY A 16 -17.31 3.85 -3.72
CA GLY A 16 -17.25 2.97 -2.55
C GLY A 16 -17.49 1.49 -2.83
N LEU A 17 -16.66 0.85 -3.65
CA LEU A 17 -16.50 -0.60 -3.47
C LEU A 17 -15.83 -0.78 -2.11
N GLY A 18 -16.56 -1.37 -1.17
CA GLY A 18 -16.00 -1.82 0.10
C GLY A 18 -14.74 -2.65 -0.14
N ARG A 19 -13.91 -2.78 0.90
CA ARG A 19 -12.63 -3.47 0.81
C ARG A 19 -12.81 -4.84 0.13
N PRO A 20 -12.06 -5.17 -0.95
CA PRO A 20 -12.24 -6.41 -1.69
C PRO A 20 -12.30 -7.62 -0.76
N ILE A 21 -13.23 -8.55 -0.99
CA ILE A 21 -13.50 -9.71 -0.10
C ILE A 21 -12.28 -10.61 0.11
N TRP A 22 -11.32 -10.57 -0.82
CA TRP A 22 -10.09 -11.34 -0.77
C TRP A 22 -8.96 -10.65 0.01
N LEU A 23 -9.09 -9.36 0.36
CA LEU A 23 -8.16 -8.72 1.28
C LEU A 23 -8.43 -9.23 2.71
N PRO A 24 -7.40 -9.65 3.46
CA PRO A 24 -7.60 -10.30 4.76
C PRO A 24 -8.47 -9.48 5.71
N PRO A 25 -9.50 -10.03 6.38
CA PRO A 25 -10.49 -9.27 7.16
C PRO A 25 -9.87 -8.38 8.25
N THR A 26 -8.80 -8.84 8.90
CA THR A 26 -8.25 -8.31 10.15
C THR A 26 -7.24 -7.18 10.00
N GLY A 27 -6.96 -6.71 8.78
CA GLY A 27 -6.02 -5.61 8.57
C GLY A 27 -6.68 -4.24 8.37
N HIS A 28 -5.85 -3.23 8.14
CA HIS A 28 -6.24 -1.83 7.96
C HIS A 28 -5.48 -1.18 6.80
N GLY A 29 -6.07 -0.12 6.25
CA GLY A 29 -5.49 0.66 5.16
C GLY A 29 -5.14 2.07 5.57
N ASN A 30 -4.39 2.76 4.72
CA ASN A 30 -3.94 4.14 4.94
C ASN A 30 -4.92 5.22 4.47
N HIS A 31 -6.22 4.88 4.36
CA HIS A 31 -7.32 5.73 3.91
C HIS A 31 -7.25 6.23 2.46
N VAL A 32 -6.27 5.80 1.67
CA VAL A 32 -6.24 6.08 0.23
C VAL A 32 -6.92 4.90 -0.50
N PRO A 33 -7.99 5.13 -1.28
CA PRO A 33 -8.77 4.06 -1.88
C PRO A 33 -8.11 3.49 -3.15
N ASP A 34 -8.34 2.20 -3.39
CA ASP A 34 -8.09 1.54 -4.69
C ASP A 34 -9.07 0.36 -4.85
N THR A 35 -9.31 -0.07 -6.08
CA THR A 35 -10.19 -1.17 -6.45
C THR A 35 -9.44 -2.49 -6.68
N ALA A 36 -8.12 -2.43 -6.90
CA ALA A 36 -7.26 -3.59 -7.10
C ALA A 36 -5.99 -3.48 -6.25
N TRP A 37 -5.52 -4.60 -5.69
CA TRP A 37 -4.40 -4.60 -4.74
C TRP A 37 -3.36 -5.67 -5.09
N ILE A 38 -2.10 -5.42 -4.74
CA ILE A 38 -0.96 -6.31 -5.01
C ILE A 38 -0.13 -6.39 -3.73
N ALA A 39 0.17 -7.61 -3.27
CA ALA A 39 1.09 -7.82 -2.15
C ALA A 39 2.52 -7.48 -2.58
N ILE A 40 3.26 -6.72 -1.77
CA ILE A 40 4.60 -6.24 -2.15
C ILE A 40 5.70 -6.55 -1.14
N LEU A 41 5.35 -6.77 0.14
CA LEU A 41 6.34 -6.94 1.19
C LEU A 41 5.73 -7.61 2.42
N ASP A 42 6.49 -8.49 3.06
CA ASP A 42 6.21 -9.00 4.40
C ASP A 42 7.19 -8.34 5.40
N LEU A 43 6.64 -7.83 6.50
CA LEU A 43 7.35 -7.11 7.56
C LEU A 43 7.23 -7.85 8.89
N SER A 44 8.30 -7.86 9.67
CA SER A 44 8.39 -8.66 10.90
C SER A 44 7.64 -8.11 12.11
N CYS A 45 6.96 -6.96 11.99
CA CYS A 45 6.09 -6.44 13.05
C CYS A 45 5.05 -5.46 12.50
N ALA A 46 4.01 -5.20 13.30
CA ALA A 46 2.92 -4.28 12.95
C ALA A 46 3.43 -2.84 12.80
N GLU A 47 4.31 -2.40 13.70
CA GLU A 47 4.81 -1.03 13.76
C GLU A 47 5.60 -0.64 12.52
N ALA A 48 6.37 -1.58 11.95
CA ALA A 48 7.07 -1.37 10.68
C ALA A 48 6.07 -1.21 9.51
N ALA A 49 4.98 -1.97 9.54
CA ALA A 49 3.93 -1.85 8.53
C ALA A 49 3.19 -0.52 8.66
N ASP A 50 2.91 -0.07 9.88
CA ASP A 50 2.26 1.22 10.15
C ASP A 50 3.14 2.40 9.72
N ASP A 51 4.44 2.36 10.01
CA ASP A 51 5.41 3.36 9.55
C ASP A 51 5.39 3.43 8.00
N LEU A 52 5.38 2.28 7.32
CA LEU A 52 5.33 2.22 5.86
C LEU A 52 4.00 2.72 5.29
N LEU A 53 2.86 2.39 5.93
CA LEU A 53 1.54 2.89 5.55
C LEU A 53 1.46 4.41 5.65
N ALA A 54 2.07 5.00 6.68
CA ALA A 54 2.15 6.44 6.86
C ALA A 54 2.97 7.12 5.75
N GLU A 55 4.12 6.55 5.40
CA GLU A 55 4.95 7.04 4.28
C GLU A 55 4.20 6.98 2.94
N PHE A 56 3.46 5.90 2.69
CA PHE A 56 2.61 5.80 1.50
C PHE A 56 1.43 6.77 1.52
N ALA A 57 0.82 7.01 2.69
CA ALA A 57 -0.27 7.98 2.83
C ALA A 57 0.17 9.39 2.45
N GLN A 58 1.34 9.82 2.96
CA GLN A 58 1.94 11.13 2.64
C GLN A 58 2.16 11.32 1.14
N ARG A 59 2.39 10.23 0.41
CA ARG A 59 2.65 10.23 -1.04
C ARG A 59 1.43 9.82 -1.87
N ARG A 60 0.26 9.70 -1.24
CA ARG A 60 -1.01 9.29 -1.87
C ARG A 60 -0.96 7.96 -2.60
N VAL A 61 -0.16 7.02 -2.09
CA VAL A 61 -0.14 5.63 -2.58
C VAL A 61 -1.14 4.81 -1.74
N PRO A 62 -2.17 4.19 -2.36
CA PRO A 62 -3.07 3.26 -1.67
C PRO A 62 -2.28 2.12 -1.05
N ALA A 63 -2.42 1.93 0.26
CA ALA A 63 -1.73 0.87 0.99
C ALA A 63 -2.63 0.23 2.05
N TYR A 64 -2.41 -1.06 2.26
CA TYR A 64 -3.14 -1.90 3.19
C TYR A 64 -2.18 -2.88 3.86
N THR A 65 -2.38 -3.18 5.14
CA THR A 65 -1.59 -4.17 5.86
C THR A 65 -2.49 -5.09 6.67
N ALA A 66 -2.07 -6.33 6.84
CA ALA A 66 -2.73 -7.32 7.68
C ALA A 66 -1.71 -8.35 8.18
N PRO A 67 -1.94 -8.97 9.36
CA PRO A 67 -1.11 -10.08 9.80
C PRO A 67 -1.21 -11.26 8.82
N VAL A 68 -0.08 -11.87 8.48
CA VAL A 68 -0.03 -13.09 7.65
C VAL A 68 -0.70 -14.26 8.38
N ARG A 69 -0.56 -14.32 9.70
CA ARG A 69 -1.25 -15.27 10.58
C ARG A 69 -2.01 -14.49 11.65
N PRO A 70 -3.36 -14.49 11.64
CA PRO A 70 -4.14 -13.75 12.64
C PRO A 70 -3.85 -14.18 14.08
N THR A 71 -3.49 -15.45 14.30
CA THR A 71 -3.20 -16.00 15.63
C THR A 71 -1.77 -15.76 16.12
N ARG A 72 -0.88 -15.31 15.24
CA ARG A 72 0.52 -14.96 15.53
C ARG A 72 0.90 -13.77 14.64
N PRO A 73 0.66 -12.53 15.09
CA PRO A 73 0.88 -11.33 14.28
C PRO A 73 2.36 -10.93 14.24
N ASP A 74 3.27 -11.91 14.16
CA ASP A 74 4.72 -11.70 14.07
C ASP A 74 5.14 -11.28 12.66
N THR A 75 4.24 -11.36 11.68
CA THR A 75 4.51 -10.91 10.31
C THR A 75 3.28 -10.22 9.75
N HIS A 76 3.48 -9.06 9.16
CA HIS A 76 2.47 -8.28 8.49
C HIS A 76 2.78 -8.20 7.01
N ARG A 77 1.81 -8.56 6.18
CA ARG A 77 1.91 -8.37 4.74
C ARG A 77 1.38 -7.00 4.38
N VAL A 78 2.05 -6.34 3.46
CA VAL A 78 1.65 -5.06 2.91
C VAL A 78 1.21 -5.25 1.46
N TRP A 79 0.05 -4.70 1.15
CA TRP A 79 -0.50 -4.57 -0.18
C TRP A 79 -0.54 -3.11 -0.59
N VAL A 80 -0.42 -2.87 -1.89
CA VAL A 80 -0.62 -1.54 -2.48
C VAL A 80 -1.62 -1.60 -3.62
N GLY A 81 -2.20 -0.45 -3.93
CA GLY A 81 -3.04 -0.26 -5.09
C GLY A 81 -2.34 -0.69 -6.38
N ALA A 82 -2.99 -1.51 -7.22
CA ALA A 82 -2.38 -2.10 -8.42
C ALA A 82 -1.91 -1.03 -9.41
N GLY A 83 -2.67 0.05 -9.57
CA GLY A 83 -2.29 1.20 -10.41
C GLY A 83 -1.09 1.99 -9.86
N SER A 84 -0.77 1.82 -8.58
CA SER A 84 0.35 2.49 -7.90
C SER A 84 1.56 1.59 -7.70
N TYR A 85 1.55 0.34 -8.19
CA TYR A 85 2.60 -0.65 -7.93
C TYR A 85 4.01 -0.14 -8.25
N GLY A 86 4.22 0.40 -9.47
CA GLY A 86 5.53 0.92 -9.87
C GLY A 86 6.02 2.07 -8.97
N THR A 87 5.12 2.99 -8.60
CA THR A 87 5.42 4.07 -7.65
C THR A 87 5.76 3.51 -6.27
N ALA A 88 4.99 2.54 -5.78
CA ALA A 88 5.22 1.93 -4.47
C ALA A 88 6.59 1.25 -4.38
N VAL A 89 6.98 0.47 -5.40
CA VAL A 89 8.29 -0.20 -5.45
C VAL A 89 9.43 0.82 -5.47
N ASN A 90 9.31 1.90 -6.24
CA ASN A 90 10.31 2.97 -6.26
C ASN A 90 10.44 3.66 -4.88
N LEU A 91 9.33 3.86 -4.20
CA LEU A 91 9.32 4.45 -2.86
C LEU A 91 9.90 3.52 -1.80
N LEU A 92 9.70 2.21 -1.92
CA LEU A 92 10.31 1.23 -1.00
C LEU A 92 11.83 1.37 -0.98
N VAL A 93 12.47 1.55 -2.13
CA VAL A 93 13.93 1.73 -2.22
C VAL A 93 14.38 2.97 -1.43
N GLN A 94 13.54 4.01 -1.33
CA GLN A 94 13.84 5.23 -0.60
C GLN A 94 13.52 5.10 0.90
N ILE A 95 12.44 4.42 1.26
CA ILE A 95 11.91 4.34 2.63
C ILE A 95 12.62 3.27 3.46
N LEU A 96 12.86 2.09 2.88
CA LEU A 96 13.36 0.92 3.60
C LEU A 96 14.67 1.16 4.34
N PRO A 97 15.68 1.87 3.80
CA PRO A 97 16.91 2.14 4.54
C PRO A 97 16.64 2.89 5.86
N GLY A 98 15.82 3.94 5.82
CA GLY A 98 15.48 4.70 7.03
C GLY A 98 14.64 3.89 8.01
N LEU A 99 13.76 3.04 7.50
CA LEU A 99 12.92 2.17 8.32
C LEU A 99 13.76 1.09 9.03
N ILE A 100 14.72 0.48 8.33
CA ILE A 100 15.71 -0.45 8.90
C ILE A 100 16.59 0.25 9.93
N SER A 101 17.06 1.48 9.68
CA SER A 101 17.87 2.22 10.65
C SER A 101 17.12 2.51 11.95
N ARG A 102 15.81 2.78 11.89
CA ARG A 102 15.00 3.07 13.09
C ARG A 102 14.62 1.83 13.89
N ARG A 103 14.42 0.69 13.22
CA ARG A 103 13.80 -0.52 13.80
C ARG A 103 14.77 -1.72 13.90
N GLY A 104 15.95 -1.64 13.29
CA GLY A 104 16.95 -2.72 13.24
C GLY A 104 16.90 -3.54 11.94
N GLN A 105 17.83 -4.48 11.78
CA GLN A 105 17.99 -5.28 10.54
C GLN A 105 16.87 -6.33 10.33
N SER A 106 16.08 -6.66 11.35
CA SER A 106 15.11 -7.75 11.32
C SER A 106 13.72 -7.35 10.77
N VAL A 107 13.62 -6.29 9.97
CA VAL A 107 12.31 -5.70 9.63
C VAL A 107 11.65 -6.35 8.42
N ILE A 108 12.43 -6.88 7.48
CA ILE A 108 11.92 -7.56 6.28
C ILE A 108 12.01 -9.07 6.52
N ARG A 109 10.97 -9.82 6.13
CA ARG A 109 10.90 -11.28 6.24
C ARG A 109 10.99 -11.97 4.88
#